data_AF-A0A7X3A9A9-F1
#
_entry.id   AF-A0A7X3A9A9-F1
#
_cell.length_a   1.000
_cell.length_b   1.000
_cell.length_c   1.000
_cell.angle_alpha   90.00
_cell.angle_beta   90.00
_cell.angle_gamma   90.00
#
_symmetry.space_group_name_H-M   'P 1'
#
loop_
_entity.id
_entity.type
_entity.pdbx_description
1 polymer ?
#
loop_
_entity_poly.entity_id
_entity_poly.type
_entity_poly.pdbx_seq_one_letter_code
_entity_poly.pdbx_strand_id
1 'polypeptide(L)'
;MIYASEALLYFCFAILMGHFILRLVPADRRPDIAVPNGLLLACAIAIPVLSYMPIHQSAVLFAKEFETSYGEMVLSYLQDIKAGKAWIWTVLASLGLSALLALPSFRNDKHMPKVGLFITALLIVWLGYASHASTLYGTKGLLVHTAHFMAVSVWIGILLVVSWFSRGDGNWERMLVWFSPLAIGCFLIALLAGLALMSFTTPAPEYIASWMLPYGQMLLIKHLLLLPLLLFAYTNGFGYRAMLRQSSEFNLVPWLKAESAVALLLFVVTGALGQQTPPHTVRETLQTVSPSPLFTSIFRGSFSPDLALKLQPGMASILLIAAALVMLYGFISMYRSNRLLVASLMGLLASVFGYFALMFGLTA
;
A
#
# COMPACT_ATOMS: atom_id res chain seq x y z
N MET A 1 -0.99 -4.09 -17.10
CA MET A 1 -1.85 -5.10 -16.42
C MET A 1 -1.27 -5.53 -15.07
N ILE A 2 0.03 -5.82 -14.96
CA ILE A 2 0.66 -6.28 -13.70
C ILE A 2 0.64 -5.27 -12.54
N TYR A 3 0.80 -3.96 -12.81
CA TYR A 3 0.72 -2.96 -11.74
C TYR A 3 -0.68 -2.87 -11.11
N ALA A 4 -1.71 -3.03 -11.94
CA ALA A 4 -3.09 -3.03 -11.49
C ALA A 4 -3.42 -4.29 -10.67
N SER A 5 -2.85 -5.45 -11.04
CA SER A 5 -3.11 -6.69 -10.31
C SER A 5 -2.57 -6.63 -8.88
N GLU A 6 -1.38 -6.08 -8.67
CA GLU A 6 -0.83 -5.89 -7.32
C GLU A 6 -1.65 -4.89 -6.49
N ALA A 7 -1.99 -3.73 -7.06
CA ALA A 7 -2.81 -2.75 -6.36
C ALA A 7 -4.17 -3.34 -5.92
N LEU A 8 -4.81 -4.10 -6.80
CA LEU A 8 -6.05 -4.81 -6.50
C LEU A 8 -5.86 -5.96 -5.50
N LEU A 9 -4.69 -6.60 -5.47
CA LEU A 9 -4.37 -7.63 -4.48
C LEU A 9 -4.33 -7.02 -3.08
N TYR A 10 -3.61 -5.90 -2.90
CA TYR A 10 -3.61 -5.13 -1.65
C TYR A 10 -5.04 -4.74 -1.22
N PHE A 11 -5.86 -4.28 -2.16
CA PHE A 11 -7.27 -3.96 -1.90
C PHE A 11 -8.07 -5.17 -1.40
N CYS A 12 -7.94 -6.34 -2.05
CA CYS A 12 -8.65 -7.56 -1.64
C CYS A 12 -8.28 -7.97 -0.21
N PHE A 13 -6.99 -7.96 0.12
CA PHE A 13 -6.52 -8.27 1.47
C PHE A 13 -7.02 -7.26 2.50
N ALA A 14 -6.99 -5.96 2.19
CA ALA A 14 -7.48 -4.91 3.07
C ALA A 14 -8.97 -5.07 3.37
N ILE A 15 -9.82 -5.32 2.37
CA ILE A 15 -11.26 -5.54 2.55
C ILE A 15 -11.53 -6.77 3.45
N LEU A 16 -10.89 -7.91 3.16
CA LEU A 16 -11.10 -9.14 3.94
C LEU A 16 -10.63 -8.96 5.40
N MET A 17 -9.42 -8.41 5.58
CA MET A 17 -8.84 -8.16 6.89
C MET A 17 -9.70 -7.20 7.71
N GLY A 18 -10.07 -6.05 7.14
CA GLY A 18 -10.94 -5.06 7.78
C GLY A 18 -12.29 -5.66 8.17
N HIS A 19 -12.93 -6.38 7.26
CA HIS A 19 -14.25 -7.00 7.51
C HIS A 19 -14.20 -8.00 8.66
N PHE A 20 -13.28 -8.95 8.64
CA PHE A 20 -13.20 -9.99 9.67
C PHE A 20 -12.83 -9.42 11.04
N ILE A 21 -11.90 -8.45 11.10
CA ILE A 21 -11.58 -7.77 12.37
C ILE A 21 -12.80 -7.02 12.90
N LEU A 22 -13.48 -6.24 12.07
CA LEU A 22 -14.64 -5.48 12.52
C LEU A 22 -15.76 -6.39 13.02
N ARG A 23 -15.97 -7.56 12.43
CA ARG A 23 -16.95 -8.54 12.95
C ARG A 23 -16.61 -9.10 14.33
N LEU A 24 -15.34 -9.06 14.75
CA LEU A 24 -14.92 -9.45 16.10
C LEU A 24 -15.08 -8.30 17.12
N VAL A 25 -15.23 -7.06 16.65
CA VAL A 25 -15.43 -5.90 17.52
C VAL A 25 -16.90 -5.86 17.99
N PRO A 26 -17.15 -5.67 19.30
CA PRO A 26 -18.50 -5.54 19.84
C PRO A 26 -19.33 -4.46 19.13
N ALA A 27 -20.63 -4.72 18.94
CA ALA A 27 -21.53 -3.83 18.19
C ALA A 27 -21.67 -2.42 18.80
N ASP A 28 -21.49 -2.29 20.11
CA ASP A 28 -21.50 -1.03 20.84
C ASP A 28 -20.22 -0.19 20.64
N ARG A 29 -19.18 -0.74 20.00
CA ARG A 29 -17.86 -0.11 19.78
C ARG A 29 -17.53 0.14 18.32
N ARG A 30 -18.48 -0.05 17.42
CA ARG A 30 -18.34 0.22 15.99
C ARG A 30 -19.66 0.76 15.42
N PRO A 31 -19.63 1.55 14.35
CA PRO A 31 -20.82 1.86 13.59
C PRO A 31 -21.43 0.58 13.00
N ASP A 32 -22.70 0.63 12.61
CA ASP A 32 -23.30 -0.46 11.83
C ASP A 32 -22.57 -0.55 10.49
N ILE A 33 -22.16 -1.75 10.09
CA ILE A 33 -21.32 -1.99 8.91
C ILE A 33 -21.91 -3.12 8.09
N ALA A 34 -22.18 -2.84 6.82
CA ALA A 34 -22.75 -3.80 5.88
C ALA A 34 -21.88 -3.95 4.63
N VAL A 35 -20.91 -4.86 4.69
CA VAL A 35 -20.11 -5.22 3.52
C VAL A 35 -20.88 -6.24 2.67
N PRO A 36 -21.05 -6.02 1.35
CA PRO A 36 -21.73 -6.98 0.48
C PRO A 36 -21.00 -8.34 0.46
N ASN A 37 -21.75 -9.44 0.67
CA ASN A 37 -21.19 -10.79 0.62
C ASN A 37 -20.52 -11.10 -0.72
N GLY A 38 -21.08 -10.60 -1.83
CA GLY A 38 -20.50 -10.76 -3.16
C GLY A 38 -19.12 -10.11 -3.28
N LEU A 39 -18.88 -8.98 -2.61
CA LEU A 39 -17.57 -8.33 -2.59
C LEU A 39 -16.54 -9.17 -1.82
N LEU A 40 -16.92 -9.73 -0.67
CA LEU A 40 -16.02 -10.59 0.12
C LEU A 40 -15.63 -11.85 -0.67
N LEU A 41 -16.60 -12.49 -1.30
CA LEU A 41 -16.35 -13.66 -2.15
C LEU A 41 -15.49 -13.28 -3.36
N ALA A 42 -15.76 -12.15 -4.02
CA ALA A 42 -14.96 -11.65 -5.13
C ALA A 42 -13.51 -11.38 -4.70
N CYS A 43 -13.29 -10.75 -3.53
CA CYS A 43 -11.94 -10.53 -2.99
C CYS A 43 -11.21 -11.85 -2.74
N ALA A 44 -11.89 -12.84 -2.13
CA ALA A 44 -11.30 -14.14 -1.85
C ALA A 44 -10.88 -14.85 -3.16
N ILE A 45 -11.76 -14.91 -4.17
CA ILE A 45 -11.49 -15.52 -5.48
C ILE A 45 -10.44 -14.74 -6.28
N ALA A 46 -10.43 -13.41 -6.19
CA ALA A 46 -9.51 -12.57 -6.95
C ALA A 46 -8.05 -12.75 -6.48
N ILE A 47 -7.79 -13.03 -5.20
CA ILE A 47 -6.43 -13.19 -4.66
C ILE A 47 -5.55 -14.12 -5.51
N PRO A 48 -5.91 -15.40 -5.78
CA PRO A 48 -5.08 -16.29 -6.58
C PRO A 48 -4.96 -15.86 -8.04
N VAL A 49 -6.00 -15.23 -8.62
CA VAL A 49 -5.97 -14.74 -10.00
C VAL A 49 -5.00 -13.57 -10.13
N LEU A 50 -5.08 -12.60 -9.22
CA LEU A 50 -4.24 -11.40 -9.21
C LEU A 50 -2.79 -11.73 -8.87
N SER A 51 -2.55 -12.62 -7.90
CA SER A 51 -1.20 -13.04 -7.52
C SER A 51 -0.54 -13.99 -8.53
N TYR A 52 -1.29 -14.54 -9.49
CA TYR A 52 -0.74 -15.28 -10.62
C TYR A 52 -0.08 -14.38 -11.66
N MET A 53 -0.46 -13.10 -11.75
CA MET A 53 -0.01 -12.22 -12.83
C MET A 53 1.53 -12.07 -12.90
N PRO A 54 2.28 -11.93 -11.79
CA PRO A 54 3.75 -11.93 -11.82
C PRO A 54 4.33 -13.27 -12.26
N ILE A 55 3.71 -14.40 -11.88
CA ILE A 55 4.13 -15.74 -12.30
C ILE A 55 3.95 -15.90 -13.80
N HIS A 56 2.79 -15.48 -14.32
CA HIS A 56 2.51 -15.48 -15.76
C HIS A 56 3.56 -14.68 -16.54
N GLN A 57 3.88 -13.45 -16.10
CA GLN A 57 4.85 -12.61 -16.78
C GLN A 57 6.25 -13.22 -16.78
N SER A 58 6.71 -13.75 -15.64
CA SER A 58 8.00 -14.46 -15.56
C SER A 58 8.02 -15.71 -16.43
N ALA A 59 6.94 -16.50 -16.43
CA ALA A 59 6.86 -17.72 -17.23
C ALA A 59 6.86 -17.43 -18.73
N VAL A 60 6.20 -16.37 -19.20
CA VAL A 60 6.26 -15.95 -20.61
C VAL A 60 7.67 -15.52 -20.99
N LEU A 61 8.34 -14.75 -20.13
CA LEU A 61 9.71 -14.29 -20.37
C LEU A 61 10.68 -15.46 -20.48
N PHE A 62 10.69 -16.35 -19.49
CA PHE A 62 11.61 -17.48 -19.43
C PHE A 62 11.30 -18.56 -20.46
N ALA A 63 10.03 -18.81 -20.79
CA ALA A 63 9.67 -19.75 -21.85
C ALA A 63 10.28 -19.31 -23.20
N LYS A 64 10.30 -18.00 -23.46
CA LYS A 64 10.95 -17.45 -24.66
C LYS A 64 12.47 -17.54 -24.58
N GLU A 65 13.08 -17.27 -23.43
CA GLU A 65 14.52 -17.28 -23.25
C GLU A 65 15.14 -18.68 -23.32
N PHE A 66 14.46 -19.68 -22.74
CA PHE A 66 14.91 -21.08 -22.70
C PHE A 66 14.28 -21.96 -23.79
N GLU A 67 13.60 -21.35 -24.78
CA GLU A 67 12.96 -22.05 -25.90
C GLU A 67 12.07 -23.23 -25.48
N THR A 68 11.36 -23.09 -24.36
CA THR A 68 10.52 -24.13 -23.74
C THR A 68 9.04 -23.79 -23.89
N SER A 69 8.15 -24.78 -23.79
CA SER A 69 6.72 -24.47 -23.85
C SER A 69 6.27 -23.68 -22.61
N TYR A 70 5.26 -22.83 -22.78
CA TYR A 70 4.68 -22.06 -21.66
C TYR A 70 4.20 -22.97 -20.52
N GLY A 71 3.57 -24.11 -20.86
CA GLY A 71 3.07 -25.06 -19.88
C GLY A 71 4.18 -25.70 -19.03
N GLU A 72 5.27 -26.10 -19.67
CA GLU A 72 6.46 -26.65 -18.98
C GLU A 72 7.11 -25.58 -18.09
N MET A 73 7.23 -24.34 -18.56
CA MET A 73 7.81 -23.26 -17.79
C MET A 73 6.96 -22.90 -16.56
N VAL A 74 5.63 -22.85 -16.70
CA VAL A 74 4.72 -22.65 -15.56
C VAL A 74 4.85 -23.81 -14.57
N LEU A 75 4.90 -25.06 -15.05
CA LEU A 75 5.03 -26.22 -14.18
C LEU A 75 6.33 -26.20 -13.38
N SER A 76 7.46 -25.92 -14.03
CA SER A 76 8.75 -25.75 -13.36
C SER A 76 8.71 -24.59 -12.36
N TYR A 77 8.13 -23.44 -12.73
CA TYR A 77 8.02 -22.31 -11.80
C TYR A 77 7.22 -22.67 -10.54
N LEU A 78 6.12 -23.41 -10.69
CA LEU A 78 5.28 -23.87 -9.58
C LEU A 78 6.00 -24.89 -8.68
N GLN A 79 6.88 -25.72 -9.24
CA GLN A 79 7.58 -26.80 -8.54
C GLN A 79 8.91 -26.38 -7.93
N ASP A 80 9.62 -25.44 -8.53
CA ASP A 80 11.01 -25.13 -8.19
C ASP A 80 11.15 -23.79 -7.47
N ILE A 81 10.31 -22.80 -7.81
CA ILE A 81 10.43 -21.43 -7.30
C ILE A 81 9.55 -21.24 -6.06
N LYS A 82 10.10 -20.57 -5.03
CA LYS A 82 9.37 -20.23 -3.78
C LYS A 82 8.03 -19.56 -4.06
N ALA A 83 8.02 -18.59 -4.97
CA ALA A 83 6.81 -17.87 -5.37
C ALA A 83 5.74 -18.79 -5.97
N GLY A 84 6.14 -19.75 -6.81
CA GLY A 84 5.22 -20.74 -7.37
C GLY A 84 4.63 -21.67 -6.31
N LYS A 85 5.46 -22.18 -5.38
CA LYS A 85 5.00 -22.98 -4.24
C LYS A 85 4.03 -22.21 -3.34
N ALA A 86 4.35 -20.96 -3.02
CA ALA A 86 3.44 -20.11 -2.24
C ALA A 86 2.11 -19.90 -2.95
N TRP A 87 2.11 -19.71 -4.27
CA TRP A 87 0.89 -19.52 -5.05
C TRP A 87 -0.04 -20.73 -4.97
N ILE A 88 0.47 -21.96 -4.99
CA ILE A 88 -0.35 -23.17 -4.77
C ILE A 88 -1.08 -23.11 -3.41
N TRP A 89 -0.36 -22.77 -2.35
CA TRP A 89 -0.97 -22.61 -1.01
C TRP A 89 -1.94 -21.43 -0.96
N THR A 90 -1.67 -20.34 -1.68
CA THR A 90 -2.58 -19.21 -1.86
C THR A 90 -3.87 -19.66 -2.52
N VAL A 91 -3.82 -20.45 -3.60
CA VAL A 91 -5.00 -21.00 -4.27
C VAL A 91 -5.81 -21.87 -3.30
N LEU A 92 -5.18 -22.82 -2.62
CA LEU A 92 -5.88 -23.72 -1.70
C LEU A 92 -6.58 -22.97 -0.56
N ALA A 93 -5.86 -22.04 0.10
CA ALA A 93 -6.41 -21.26 1.20
C ALA A 93 -7.50 -20.29 0.73
N SER A 94 -7.32 -19.66 -0.44
CA SER A 94 -8.33 -18.77 -1.04
C SER A 94 -9.60 -19.53 -1.44
N LEU A 95 -9.47 -20.72 -2.05
CA LEU A 95 -10.61 -21.56 -2.41
C LEU A 95 -11.37 -22.02 -1.16
N GLY A 96 -10.65 -22.42 -0.10
CA GLY A 96 -11.26 -22.74 1.20
C GLY A 96 -12.02 -21.54 1.78
N LEU A 97 -11.42 -20.36 1.81
CA LEU A 97 -12.08 -19.14 2.26
C LEU A 97 -13.31 -18.80 1.40
N SER A 98 -13.20 -18.95 0.08
CA SER A 98 -14.28 -18.71 -0.87
C SER A 98 -15.45 -19.67 -0.65
N ALA A 99 -15.18 -20.96 -0.39
CA ALA A 99 -16.21 -21.94 -0.07
C ALA A 99 -16.94 -21.59 1.24
N LEU A 100 -16.20 -21.21 2.29
CA LEU A 100 -16.80 -20.76 3.56
C LEU A 100 -17.64 -19.48 3.37
N LEU A 101 -17.16 -18.55 2.55
CA LEU A 101 -17.90 -17.33 2.20
C LEU A 101 -19.03 -17.58 1.22
N ALA A 102 -19.08 -18.70 0.49
CA ALA A 102 -20.16 -19.01 -0.44
C ALA A 102 -21.39 -19.59 0.27
N LEU A 103 -21.22 -20.21 1.44
CA LEU A 103 -22.28 -20.92 2.14
C LEU A 103 -22.93 -20.06 3.25
N PRO A 104 -24.24 -19.74 3.20
CA PRO A 104 -24.90 -18.90 4.19
C PRO A 104 -24.78 -19.38 5.64
N SER A 105 -24.78 -20.69 5.85
CA SER A 105 -24.63 -21.33 7.17
C SER A 105 -23.31 -20.95 7.84
N PHE A 106 -22.20 -20.93 7.08
CA PHE A 106 -20.89 -20.54 7.58
C PHE A 106 -20.75 -19.02 7.67
N ARG A 107 -21.29 -18.24 6.73
CA ARG A 107 -21.20 -16.77 6.75
C ARG A 107 -21.67 -16.17 8.08
N ASN A 108 -22.80 -16.66 8.60
CA ASN A 108 -23.46 -16.13 9.78
C ASN A 108 -22.99 -16.80 11.09
N ASP A 109 -22.11 -17.79 11.01
CA ASP A 109 -21.57 -18.45 12.20
C ASP A 109 -20.70 -17.50 13.04
N LYS A 110 -20.74 -17.67 14.36
CA LYS A 110 -20.03 -16.81 15.33
C LYS A 110 -18.50 -16.97 15.29
N HIS A 111 -18.00 -18.12 14.82
CA HIS A 111 -16.58 -18.42 14.67
C HIS A 111 -16.03 -18.02 13.30
N MET A 112 -16.89 -17.83 12.29
CA MET A 112 -16.49 -17.48 10.93
C MET A 112 -15.54 -16.27 10.84
N PRO A 113 -15.72 -15.17 11.61
CA PRO A 113 -14.76 -14.07 11.59
C PRO A 113 -13.36 -14.48 12.04
N LYS A 114 -13.24 -15.39 13.02
CA LYS A 114 -11.94 -15.88 13.50
C LYS A 114 -11.26 -16.76 12.46
N VAL A 115 -12.02 -17.66 11.85
CA VAL A 115 -11.52 -18.56 10.80
C VAL A 115 -11.12 -17.77 9.56
N GLY A 116 -11.98 -16.85 9.10
CA GLY A 116 -11.69 -15.98 7.96
C GLY A 116 -10.47 -15.09 8.20
N LEU A 117 -10.32 -14.53 9.40
CA LEU A 117 -9.14 -13.76 9.80
C LEU A 117 -7.88 -14.61 9.78
N PHE A 118 -7.93 -15.83 10.34
CA PHE A 118 -6.81 -16.76 10.35
C PHE A 118 -6.37 -17.14 8.93
N ILE A 119 -7.32 -17.50 8.05
CA ILE A 119 -7.00 -17.85 6.66
C ILE A 119 -6.45 -16.64 5.91
N THR A 120 -7.02 -15.45 6.11
CA THR A 120 -6.51 -14.21 5.48
C THR A 120 -5.09 -13.90 5.97
N ALA A 121 -4.79 -14.09 7.26
CA ALA A 121 -3.45 -13.93 7.80
C ALA A 121 -2.46 -14.95 7.23
N LEU A 122 -2.86 -16.22 7.07
CA LEU A 122 -2.04 -17.23 6.39
C LEU A 122 -1.75 -16.85 4.93
N LEU A 123 -2.75 -16.35 4.20
CA LEU A 123 -2.58 -15.86 2.84
C LEU A 123 -1.54 -14.72 2.77
N ILE A 124 -1.53 -13.81 3.76
CA ILE A 124 -0.50 -12.75 3.87
C ILE A 124 0.88 -13.33 4.14
N VAL A 125 1.00 -14.36 5.00
CA VAL A 125 2.27 -15.05 5.25
C VAL A 125 2.79 -15.72 3.97
N TRP A 126 1.91 -16.35 3.18
CA TRP A 126 2.29 -16.95 1.90
C TRP A 126 2.76 -15.91 0.88
N LEU A 127 2.10 -14.74 0.84
CA LEU A 127 2.57 -13.61 0.04
C LEU A 127 3.95 -13.12 0.51
N GLY A 128 4.17 -13.06 1.82
CA GLY A 128 5.48 -12.77 2.41
C GLY A 128 6.54 -13.81 2.04
N TYR A 129 6.19 -15.09 1.97
CA TYR A 129 7.09 -16.17 1.58
C TYR A 129 7.46 -16.11 0.10
N ALA A 130 6.51 -15.71 -0.76
CA ALA A 130 6.74 -15.47 -2.18
C ALA A 130 7.59 -14.21 -2.46
N SER A 131 7.76 -13.31 -1.48
CA SER A 131 8.40 -12.01 -1.69
C SER A 131 9.88 -12.11 -2.05
N HIS A 132 10.35 -11.09 -2.80
CA HIS A 132 11.76 -10.92 -3.12
C HIS A 132 12.63 -10.85 -1.85
N ALA A 133 12.14 -10.15 -0.81
CA ALA A 133 12.82 -10.06 0.48
C ALA A 133 13.04 -11.45 1.12
N SER A 134 12.06 -12.35 1.08
CA SER A 134 12.22 -13.72 1.64
C SER A 134 13.15 -14.59 0.80
N THR A 135 13.24 -14.33 -0.51
CA THR A 135 14.19 -15.02 -1.37
C THR A 135 15.63 -14.63 -1.03
N LEU A 136 15.91 -13.34 -0.85
CA LEU A 136 17.25 -12.82 -0.55
C LEU A 136 17.67 -12.98 0.92
N TYR A 137 16.76 -12.71 1.86
CA TYR A 137 17.06 -12.61 3.30
C TYR A 137 16.36 -13.70 4.13
N GLY A 138 15.84 -14.74 3.48
CA GLY A 138 15.25 -15.90 4.16
C GLY A 138 14.10 -15.55 5.10
N THR A 139 14.21 -16.01 6.34
CA THR A 139 13.20 -15.81 7.40
C THR A 139 13.07 -14.35 7.82
N LYS A 140 14.18 -13.60 7.85
CA LYS A 140 14.15 -12.15 8.14
C LYS A 140 13.31 -11.42 7.10
N GLY A 141 13.55 -11.70 5.82
CA GLY A 141 12.78 -11.12 4.72
C GLY A 141 11.30 -11.47 4.78
N LEU A 142 10.97 -12.74 5.07
CA LEU A 142 9.59 -13.20 5.28
C LEU A 142 8.90 -12.41 6.40
N LEU A 143 9.53 -12.34 7.58
CA LEU A 143 8.92 -11.70 8.75
C LEU A 143 8.71 -10.21 8.52
N VAL A 144 9.71 -9.51 7.97
CA VAL A 144 9.63 -8.08 7.68
C VAL A 144 8.53 -7.79 6.64
N HIS A 145 8.50 -8.55 5.54
CA HIS A 145 7.48 -8.35 4.49
C HIS A 145 6.07 -8.66 5.02
N THR A 146 5.91 -9.78 5.74
CA THR A 146 4.65 -10.16 6.36
C THR A 146 4.18 -9.10 7.36
N ALA A 147 5.07 -8.62 8.24
CA ALA A 147 4.74 -7.60 9.22
C ALA A 147 4.30 -6.29 8.54
N HIS A 148 5.01 -5.85 7.51
CA HIS A 148 4.64 -4.67 6.73
C HIS A 148 3.24 -4.85 6.11
N PHE A 149 3.03 -5.93 5.35
CA PHE A 149 1.79 -6.17 4.62
C PHE A 149 0.59 -6.40 5.56
N MET A 150 0.80 -7.12 6.66
CA MET A 150 -0.21 -7.33 7.71
C MET A 150 -0.62 -6.01 8.34
N ALA A 151 0.35 -5.19 8.74
CA ALA A 151 0.07 -3.91 9.40
C ALA A 151 -0.73 -2.96 8.50
N VAL A 152 -0.36 -2.83 7.23
CA VAL A 152 -1.12 -2.00 6.28
C VAL A 152 -2.50 -2.60 5.98
N SER A 153 -2.62 -3.93 5.87
CA SER A 153 -3.91 -4.59 5.63
C SER A 153 -4.88 -4.42 6.80
N VAL A 154 -4.37 -4.45 8.04
CA VAL A 154 -5.19 -4.20 9.24
C VAL A 154 -5.62 -2.73 9.31
N TRP A 155 -4.66 -1.81 9.25
CA TRP A 155 -4.95 -0.38 9.42
C TRP A 155 -5.82 0.16 8.30
N ILE A 156 -5.36 0.04 7.05
CA ILE A 156 -6.07 0.57 5.88
C ILE A 156 -7.33 -0.26 5.63
N GLY A 157 -7.31 -1.57 5.90
CA GLY A 157 -8.49 -2.42 5.75
C GLY A 157 -9.66 -2.01 6.65
N ILE A 158 -9.40 -1.78 7.94
CA ILE A 158 -10.43 -1.27 8.85
C ILE A 158 -10.93 0.09 8.36
N LEU A 159 -10.01 1.03 8.08
CA LEU A 159 -10.35 2.37 7.59
C LEU A 159 -11.22 2.33 6.32
N LEU A 160 -10.85 1.49 5.36
CA LEU A 160 -11.56 1.31 4.10
C LEU A 160 -12.95 0.71 4.34
N VAL A 161 -13.06 -0.31 5.18
CA VAL A 161 -14.35 -0.94 5.44
C VAL A 161 -15.31 0.00 6.18
N VAL A 162 -14.85 0.67 7.22
CA VAL A 162 -15.71 1.59 7.99
C VAL A 162 -16.08 2.85 7.20
N SER A 163 -15.19 3.36 6.35
CA SER A 163 -15.49 4.58 5.57
C SER A 163 -16.48 4.34 4.43
N TRP A 164 -16.47 3.17 3.80
CA TRP A 164 -17.30 2.89 2.62
C TRP A 164 -18.57 2.08 2.91
N PHE A 165 -18.59 1.30 4.00
CA PHE A 165 -19.70 0.38 4.29
C PHE A 165 -20.41 0.64 5.62
N SER A 166 -20.11 1.74 6.32
CA SER A 166 -20.85 2.15 7.51
C SER A 166 -22.26 2.64 7.17
N ARG A 167 -23.20 2.42 8.10
CA ARG A 167 -24.58 2.87 8.04
C ARG A 167 -24.89 3.67 9.31
N GLY A 168 -25.42 4.88 9.13
CA GLY A 168 -25.79 5.77 10.22
C GLY A 168 -24.60 6.38 10.97
N ASP A 169 -24.93 7.14 12.01
CA ASP A 169 -23.98 8.01 12.72
C ASP A 169 -23.66 7.54 14.15
N GLY A 170 -24.01 6.29 14.48
CA GLY A 170 -23.83 5.71 15.82
C GLY A 170 -22.41 5.23 16.10
N ASN A 171 -21.99 5.29 17.36
CA ASN A 171 -20.77 4.66 17.92
C ASN A 171 -19.42 5.12 17.35
N TRP A 172 -19.35 6.17 16.52
CA TRP A 172 -18.11 6.68 15.95
C TRP A 172 -17.06 7.05 16.99
N GLU A 173 -17.46 7.74 18.06
CA GLU A 173 -16.53 8.09 19.15
C GLU A 173 -15.89 6.85 19.77
N ARG A 174 -16.71 5.83 20.09
CA ARG A 174 -16.24 4.57 20.68
C ARG A 174 -15.38 3.78 19.72
N MET A 175 -15.66 3.84 18.42
CA MET A 175 -14.82 3.24 17.38
C MET A 175 -13.43 3.89 17.37
N LEU A 176 -13.39 5.22 17.35
CA LEU A 176 -12.13 5.95 17.34
C LEU A 176 -11.28 5.61 18.56
N VAL A 177 -11.88 5.46 19.76
CA VAL A 177 -11.18 5.11 21.02
C VAL A 177 -10.18 3.97 20.86
N TRP A 178 -10.59 2.86 20.24
CA TRP A 178 -9.72 1.70 20.05
C TRP A 178 -9.02 1.68 18.69
N PHE A 179 -9.63 2.26 17.65
CA PHE A 179 -9.05 2.24 16.31
C PHE A 179 -7.82 3.16 16.21
N SER A 180 -7.84 4.35 16.81
CA SER A 180 -6.70 5.28 16.75
C SER A 180 -5.38 4.66 17.29
N PRO A 181 -5.33 4.05 18.51
CA PRO A 181 -4.09 3.43 18.98
C PRO A 181 -3.68 2.20 18.13
N LEU A 182 -4.65 1.42 17.62
CA LEU A 182 -4.35 0.33 16.70
C LEU A 182 -3.71 0.85 15.40
N ALA A 183 -4.29 1.89 14.80
CA ALA A 183 -3.80 2.52 13.59
C ALA A 183 -2.37 3.06 13.78
N ILE A 184 -2.08 3.71 14.92
CA ILE A 184 -0.73 4.18 15.26
C ILE A 184 0.24 2.99 15.36
N GLY A 185 -0.14 1.91 16.06
CA GLY A 185 0.70 0.71 16.18
C GLY A 185 0.99 0.08 14.82
N CYS A 186 -0.04 -0.09 13.98
CA CYS A 186 0.11 -0.59 12.62
C CYS A 186 0.97 0.34 11.75
N PHE A 187 0.80 1.66 11.86
CA PHE A 187 1.63 2.62 11.15
C PHE A 187 3.10 2.48 11.55
N LEU A 188 3.41 2.41 12.84
CA LEU A 188 4.79 2.23 13.33
C LEU A 188 5.41 0.92 12.83
N ILE A 189 4.67 -0.18 12.88
CA ILE A 189 5.13 -1.47 12.34
C ILE A 189 5.37 -1.36 10.83
N ALA A 190 4.43 -0.78 10.08
CA ALA A 190 4.54 -0.60 8.64
C ALA A 190 5.71 0.30 8.26
N LEU A 191 5.95 1.37 9.02
CA LEU A 191 7.08 2.29 8.82
C LEU A 191 8.41 1.58 9.06
N LEU A 192 8.59 0.94 10.22
CA LEU A 192 9.83 0.25 10.56
C LEU A 192 10.11 -0.92 9.61
N ALA A 193 9.10 -1.73 9.32
CA ALA A 193 9.24 -2.82 8.36
C ALA A 193 9.47 -2.30 6.93
N GLY A 194 8.86 -1.17 6.56
CA GLY A 194 9.08 -0.51 5.26
C GLY A 194 10.50 0.00 5.10
N LEU A 195 11.06 0.65 6.12
CA LEU A 195 12.46 1.07 6.15
C LEU A 195 13.42 -0.14 6.11
N ALA A 196 13.06 -1.25 6.77
CA ALA A 196 13.83 -2.49 6.68
C ALA A 196 13.76 -3.13 5.27
N LEU A 197 12.61 -3.15 4.60
CA LEU A 197 12.51 -3.59 3.21
C LEU A 197 13.28 -2.68 2.25
N MET A 198 13.28 -1.37 2.53
CA MET A 198 14.06 -0.42 1.77
C MET A 198 15.55 -0.68 1.94
N SER A 199 16.05 -0.98 3.15
CA SER A 199 17.48 -1.30 3.33
C SER A 199 17.92 -2.59 2.62
N PHE A 200 16.99 -3.49 2.31
CA PHE A 200 17.24 -4.69 1.51
C PHE A 200 17.34 -4.39 0.00
N THR A 201 16.65 -3.37 -0.48
CA THR A 201 16.44 -3.11 -1.92
C THR A 201 17.09 -1.86 -2.44
N THR A 202 17.32 -0.86 -1.58
CA THR A 202 17.92 0.44 -1.90
C THR A 202 18.62 0.95 -0.64
N PRO A 203 19.87 0.54 -0.42
CA PRO A 203 20.68 1.01 0.71
C PRO A 203 20.74 2.55 0.74
N ALA A 204 20.92 3.13 1.92
CA ALA A 204 20.86 4.59 2.12
C ALA A 204 21.75 5.41 1.14
N PRO A 205 22.99 4.99 0.81
CA PRO A 205 23.82 5.71 -0.16
C PRO A 205 23.22 5.74 -1.57
N GLU A 206 22.45 4.72 -1.95
CA GLU A 206 21.83 4.57 -3.27
C GLU A 206 20.51 5.32 -3.39
N TYR A 207 19.94 5.87 -2.30
CA TYR A 207 18.59 6.40 -2.32
C TYR A 207 18.39 7.55 -3.32
N ILE A 208 19.27 8.56 -3.32
CA ILE A 208 19.18 9.69 -4.24
C ILE A 208 19.48 9.23 -5.67
N ALA A 209 20.53 8.42 -5.85
CA ALA A 209 20.88 7.86 -7.16
C ALA A 209 19.73 7.02 -7.75
N SER A 210 18.97 6.31 -6.91
CA SER A 210 17.85 5.48 -7.34
C SER A 210 16.73 6.27 -8.01
N TRP A 211 16.65 7.58 -7.80
CA TRP A 211 15.68 8.45 -8.47
C TRP A 211 15.91 8.52 -9.98
N MET A 212 17.05 8.08 -10.50
CA MET A 212 17.25 7.87 -11.94
C MET A 212 16.38 6.74 -12.49
N LEU A 213 16.03 5.76 -11.65
CA LEU A 213 15.33 4.54 -12.04
C LEU A 213 13.82 4.63 -11.76
N PRO A 214 12.99 3.88 -12.50
CA PRO A 214 11.55 3.79 -12.22
C PRO A 214 11.25 3.42 -10.76
N TYR A 215 12.00 2.48 -10.18
CA TYR A 215 11.88 2.05 -8.79
C TYR A 215 12.04 3.21 -7.80
N GLY A 216 13.15 3.96 -7.87
CA GLY A 216 13.38 5.07 -6.95
C GLY A 216 12.38 6.20 -7.12
N GLN A 217 11.85 6.41 -8.33
CA GLN A 217 10.77 7.36 -8.58
C GLN A 217 9.46 6.94 -7.88
N MET A 218 9.05 5.68 -7.99
CA MET A 218 7.87 5.18 -7.28
C MET A 218 8.08 5.20 -5.76
N LEU A 219 9.29 4.87 -5.29
CA LEU A 219 9.64 4.93 -3.87
C LEU A 219 9.56 6.38 -3.35
N LEU A 220 10.07 7.36 -4.09
CA LEU A 220 9.98 8.76 -3.73
C LEU A 220 8.51 9.24 -3.66
N ILE A 221 7.72 8.93 -4.68
CA ILE A 221 6.28 9.26 -4.71
C ILE A 221 5.56 8.62 -3.52
N LYS A 222 5.89 7.37 -3.18
CA LYS A 222 5.34 6.69 -1.99
C LYS A 222 5.63 7.47 -0.72
N HIS A 223 6.88 7.89 -0.49
CA HIS A 223 7.24 8.70 0.68
C HIS A 223 6.49 10.04 0.72
N LEU A 224 6.31 10.70 -0.42
CA LEU A 224 5.60 11.97 -0.50
C LEU A 224 4.08 11.82 -0.31
N LEU A 225 3.48 10.70 -0.74
CA LEU A 225 2.06 10.41 -0.50
C LEU A 225 1.77 9.99 0.95
N LEU A 226 2.78 9.58 1.73
CA LEU A 226 2.62 9.40 3.17
C LEU A 226 2.30 10.71 3.88
N LEU A 227 2.74 11.86 3.36
CA LEU A 227 2.48 13.18 3.94
C LEU A 227 0.97 13.46 4.07
N PRO A 228 0.15 13.50 2.99
CA PRO A 228 -1.29 13.72 3.12
C PRO A 228 -1.98 12.60 3.92
N LEU A 229 -1.54 11.35 3.81
CA LEU A 229 -2.10 10.26 4.61
C LEU A 229 -1.88 10.51 6.12
N LEU A 230 -0.68 10.93 6.52
CA LEU A 230 -0.35 11.22 7.90
C LEU A 230 -1.09 12.43 8.44
N LEU A 231 -1.32 13.45 7.61
CA LEU A 231 -2.15 14.58 8.00
C LEU A 231 -3.59 14.13 8.30
N PHE A 232 -4.20 13.32 7.43
CA PHE A 232 -5.52 12.75 7.69
C PHE A 232 -5.52 11.84 8.93
N ALA A 233 -4.53 10.96 9.06
CA ALA A 233 -4.43 10.05 10.21
C ALA A 233 -4.25 10.81 11.54
N TYR A 234 -3.49 11.91 11.53
CA TYR A 234 -3.35 12.81 12.69
C TYR A 234 -4.70 13.44 13.05
N THR A 235 -5.43 13.95 12.06
CA THR A 235 -6.77 14.49 12.28
C THR A 235 -7.74 13.42 12.78
N ASN A 236 -7.56 12.17 12.37
CA ASN A 236 -8.35 11.03 12.81
C ASN A 236 -8.08 10.63 14.28
N GLY A 237 -6.81 10.62 14.68
CA GLY A 237 -6.40 10.25 16.02
C GLY A 237 -6.90 11.21 17.11
N PHE A 238 -6.86 12.52 16.83
CA PHE A 238 -7.09 13.56 17.84
C PHE A 238 -8.20 14.55 17.49
N GLY A 239 -8.30 14.94 16.22
CA GLY A 239 -9.17 16.01 15.76
C GLY A 239 -10.64 15.63 15.64
N TYR A 240 -10.96 14.50 14.99
CA TYR A 240 -12.35 14.09 14.76
C TYR A 240 -13.12 13.83 16.06
N ARG A 241 -12.46 13.30 17.09
CA ARG A 241 -13.09 13.13 18.41
C ARG A 241 -13.48 14.47 19.03
N ALA A 242 -12.61 15.48 18.92
CA ALA A 242 -12.92 16.82 19.41
C ALA A 242 -14.08 17.44 18.62
N MET A 243 -14.07 17.30 17.29
CA MET A 243 -15.12 17.84 16.41
C MET A 243 -16.49 17.19 16.66
N LEU A 244 -16.54 15.86 16.82
CA LEU A 244 -17.76 15.12 17.14
C LEU A 244 -18.38 15.55 18.48
N ARG A 245 -17.55 15.94 19.46
CA ARG A 245 -18.02 16.43 20.77
C ARG A 245 -18.48 17.89 20.73
N GLN A 246 -17.96 18.69 19.80
CA GLN A 246 -18.21 20.12 19.72
C GLN A 246 -19.35 20.49 18.77
N SER A 247 -19.63 19.66 17.77
CA SER A 247 -20.68 19.92 16.79
C SER A 247 -21.47 18.65 16.49
N SER A 248 -22.78 18.70 16.70
CA SER A 248 -23.72 17.65 16.31
C SER A 248 -23.91 17.54 14.79
N GLU A 249 -23.45 18.54 14.02
CA GLU A 249 -23.57 18.56 12.55
C GLU A 249 -22.33 17.98 11.83
N PHE A 250 -21.26 17.67 12.56
CA PHE A 250 -20.04 17.16 11.96
C PHE A 250 -20.20 15.71 11.48
N ASN A 251 -20.16 15.52 10.16
CA ASN A 251 -20.13 14.19 9.56
C ASN A 251 -18.69 13.69 9.34
N LEU A 252 -18.32 12.63 10.05
CA LEU A 252 -17.01 11.98 9.99
C LEU A 252 -16.79 11.15 8.72
N VAL A 253 -17.84 10.57 8.14
CA VAL A 253 -17.71 9.58 7.05
C VAL A 253 -17.00 10.13 5.81
N PRO A 254 -17.32 11.35 5.31
CA PRO A 254 -16.62 11.93 4.16
C PRO A 254 -15.11 12.07 4.39
N TRP A 255 -14.69 12.43 5.60
CA TRP A 255 -13.29 12.56 5.96
C TRP A 255 -12.56 11.22 5.96
N LEU A 256 -13.16 10.16 6.51
CA LEU A 256 -12.59 8.81 6.46
C LEU A 256 -12.56 8.25 5.02
N LYS A 257 -13.50 8.63 4.15
CA LYS A 257 -13.46 8.28 2.72
C LYS A 257 -12.31 8.96 1.99
N ALA A 258 -12.00 10.22 2.31
CA ALA A 258 -10.84 10.90 1.74
C ALA A 258 -9.51 10.28 2.23
N GLU A 259 -9.41 9.98 3.53
CA GLU A 259 -8.25 9.27 4.09
C GLU A 259 -8.03 7.91 3.41
N SER A 260 -9.10 7.11 3.25
CA SER A 260 -8.99 5.82 2.57
C SER A 260 -8.69 5.96 1.08
N ALA A 261 -9.18 6.99 0.39
CA ALA A 261 -8.82 7.26 -1.00
C ALA A 261 -7.32 7.55 -1.16
N VAL A 262 -6.72 8.34 -0.26
CA VAL A 262 -5.26 8.56 -0.25
C VAL A 262 -4.51 7.26 0.06
N ALA A 263 -5.01 6.44 0.98
CA ALA A 263 -4.43 5.13 1.28
C ALA A 263 -4.49 4.17 0.07
N LEU A 264 -5.55 4.22 -0.74
CA LEU A 264 -5.64 3.45 -1.99
C LEU A 264 -4.63 3.93 -3.04
N LEU A 265 -4.38 5.24 -3.15
CA LEU A 265 -3.30 5.76 -4.01
C LEU A 265 -1.93 5.20 -3.56
N LEU A 266 -1.69 5.07 -2.26
CA LEU A 266 -0.49 4.42 -1.74
C LEU A 266 -0.40 2.94 -2.09
N PHE A 267 -1.52 2.20 -2.14
CA PHE A 267 -1.53 0.82 -2.66
C PHE A 267 -1.20 0.76 -4.15
N VAL A 268 -1.71 1.69 -4.95
CA VAL A 268 -1.37 1.77 -6.38
C VAL A 268 0.13 1.99 -6.57
N VAL A 269 0.71 2.97 -5.88
CA VAL A 269 2.15 3.26 -5.97
C VAL A 269 2.98 2.10 -5.41
N THR A 270 2.55 1.47 -4.32
CA THR A 270 3.24 0.30 -3.75
C THR A 270 3.18 -0.92 -4.66
N GLY A 271 2.04 -1.18 -5.31
CA GLY A 271 1.90 -2.24 -6.29
C GLY A 271 2.75 -2.00 -7.55
N ALA A 272 2.83 -0.74 -8.01
CA ALA A 272 3.73 -0.36 -9.09
C ALA A 272 5.21 -0.56 -8.71
N LEU A 273 5.59 -0.12 -7.51
CA LEU A 273 6.94 -0.29 -6.96
C LEU A 273 7.34 -1.77 -6.84
N GLY A 274 6.44 -2.63 -6.35
CA GLY A 274 6.69 -4.06 -6.16
C GLY A 274 6.97 -4.84 -7.44
N GLN A 275 6.65 -4.25 -8.60
CA GLN A 275 6.85 -4.85 -9.93
C GLN A 275 8.02 -4.23 -10.70
N GLN A 276 8.74 -3.31 -10.08
CA GLN A 276 9.95 -2.71 -10.64
C GLN A 276 11.19 -3.39 -10.07
N THR A 277 12.24 -3.48 -10.87
CA THR A 277 13.53 -4.04 -10.45
C THR A 277 14.12 -3.19 -9.30
N PRO A 278 14.30 -3.75 -8.10
CA PRO A 278 14.87 -3.01 -6.97
C PRO A 278 16.37 -2.75 -7.20
N PRO A 279 16.84 -1.50 -7.04
CA PRO A 279 18.23 -1.16 -7.27
C PRO A 279 19.06 -1.41 -6.01
N HIS A 280 19.56 -2.64 -5.85
CA HIS A 280 20.57 -2.94 -4.83
C HIS A 280 21.85 -2.11 -5.06
N THR A 281 22.17 -1.87 -6.33
CA THR A 281 23.20 -0.94 -6.79
C THR A 281 22.68 -0.26 -8.04
N VAL A 282 22.57 1.08 -8.02
CA VAL A 282 21.96 1.85 -9.11
C VAL A 282 22.78 1.72 -10.38
N ARG A 283 24.11 1.78 -10.25
CA ARG A 283 25.05 1.65 -11.39
C ARG A 283 24.83 0.37 -12.19
N GLU A 284 24.71 -0.76 -11.50
CA GLU A 284 24.50 -2.08 -12.13
C GLU A 284 23.10 -2.18 -12.73
N THR A 285 22.09 -1.66 -12.03
CA THR A 285 20.70 -1.70 -12.49
C THR A 285 20.52 -0.88 -13.78
N LEU A 286 21.20 0.27 -13.90
CA LEU A 286 21.18 1.11 -15.11
C LEU A 286 21.79 0.44 -16.35
N GLN A 287 22.52 -0.68 -16.19
CA GLN A 287 23.04 -1.44 -17.33
C GLN A 287 21.96 -2.28 -18.03
N THR A 288 20.88 -2.61 -17.32
CA THR A 288 19.80 -3.48 -17.81
C THR A 288 18.43 -2.80 -17.84
N VAL A 289 18.27 -1.71 -17.07
CA VAL A 289 17.02 -0.95 -16.95
C VAL A 289 17.24 0.48 -17.42
N SER A 290 16.42 0.92 -18.37
CA SER A 290 16.46 2.31 -18.83
C SER A 290 16.05 3.30 -17.71
N PRO A 291 16.59 4.53 -17.71
CA PRO A 291 16.18 5.55 -16.76
C PRO A 291 14.68 5.83 -16.81
N SER A 292 14.14 6.32 -15.69
CA SER A 292 12.73 6.65 -15.59
C SER A 292 12.34 7.77 -16.57
N PRO A 293 11.22 7.64 -17.30
CA PRO A 293 10.63 8.73 -18.07
C PRO A 293 10.35 9.97 -17.22
N LEU A 294 9.95 9.80 -15.96
CA LEU A 294 9.71 10.91 -15.04
C LEU A 294 11.01 11.66 -14.74
N PHE A 295 12.09 10.91 -14.49
CA PHE A 295 13.41 11.49 -14.25
C PHE A 295 13.91 12.26 -15.48
N THR A 296 13.94 11.61 -16.65
CA THR A 296 14.47 12.20 -17.89
C THR A 296 13.64 13.37 -18.42
N SER A 297 12.35 13.47 -18.07
CA SER A 297 11.52 14.63 -18.43
C SER A 297 11.85 15.91 -17.65
N ILE A 298 12.41 15.78 -16.45
CA ILE A 298 12.70 16.90 -15.55
C ILE A 298 14.21 17.20 -15.50
N PHE A 299 15.01 16.15 -15.34
CA PHE A 299 16.46 16.26 -15.29
C PHE A 299 17.02 16.48 -16.70
N ARG A 300 17.54 17.68 -16.96
CA ARG A 300 18.06 18.09 -18.28
C ARG A 300 19.55 17.78 -18.50
N GLY A 301 20.22 17.17 -17.53
CA GLY A 301 21.61 16.74 -17.68
C GLY A 301 21.76 15.46 -18.48
N SER A 302 22.95 15.21 -19.03
CA SER A 302 23.31 13.88 -19.53
C SER A 302 23.33 12.88 -18.38
N PHE A 303 22.78 11.70 -18.58
CA PHE A 303 22.84 10.62 -17.59
C PHE A 303 23.88 9.57 -18.00
N SER A 304 24.57 9.02 -17.00
CA SER A 304 25.45 7.86 -17.15
C SER A 304 25.33 6.99 -15.91
N PRO A 305 25.63 5.68 -15.98
CA PRO A 305 25.66 4.80 -14.81
C PRO A 305 26.58 5.31 -13.68
N ASP A 306 27.63 6.05 -14.03
CA ASP A 306 28.59 6.63 -13.08
C ASP A 306 28.19 8.03 -12.58
N LEU A 307 27.00 8.53 -12.94
CA LEU A 307 26.51 9.83 -12.52
C LEU A 307 26.22 9.84 -11.02
N ALA A 308 26.89 10.73 -10.28
CA ALA A 308 26.70 10.89 -8.84
C ALA A 308 25.71 12.02 -8.53
N LEU A 309 24.41 11.70 -8.51
CA LEU A 309 23.38 12.69 -8.18
C LEU A 309 23.55 13.24 -6.76
N LYS A 310 23.47 14.57 -6.65
CA LYS A 310 23.45 15.30 -5.38
C LYS A 310 22.24 16.21 -5.31
N LEU A 311 21.79 16.48 -4.08
CA LEU A 311 20.78 17.48 -3.81
C LEU A 311 21.48 18.82 -3.54
N GLN A 312 21.30 19.75 -4.47
CA GLN A 312 21.73 21.14 -4.34
C GLN A 312 20.56 22.05 -4.72
N PRO A 313 19.72 22.44 -3.73
CA PRO A 313 18.51 23.22 -4.00
C PRO A 313 18.83 24.57 -4.66
N GLY A 314 18.47 24.70 -5.93
CA GLY A 314 18.45 25.99 -6.63
C GLY A 314 17.20 26.81 -6.29
N MET A 315 17.10 28.02 -6.86
CA MET A 315 15.97 28.92 -6.63
C MET A 315 14.61 28.26 -6.95
N ALA A 316 14.50 27.53 -8.07
CA ALA A 316 13.27 26.84 -8.44
C ALA A 316 12.86 25.78 -7.40
N SER A 317 13.82 24.99 -6.92
CA SER A 317 13.59 24.00 -5.86
C SER A 317 13.10 24.68 -4.57
N ILE A 318 13.75 25.77 -4.15
CA ILE A 318 13.36 26.54 -2.95
C ILE A 318 11.93 27.09 -3.06
N LEU A 319 11.57 27.66 -4.22
CA LEU A 319 10.20 28.17 -4.46
C LEU A 319 9.16 27.05 -4.42
N LEU A 320 9.48 25.87 -4.96
CA LEU A 320 8.60 24.70 -4.90
C LEU A 320 8.47 24.14 -3.47
N ILE A 321 9.54 24.16 -2.67
CA ILE A 321 9.46 23.83 -1.24
C ILE A 321 8.54 24.82 -0.53
N ALA A 322 8.68 26.12 -0.78
CA ALA A 322 7.80 27.13 -0.21
C ALA A 322 6.34 26.90 -0.63
N ALA A 323 6.08 26.58 -1.90
CA ALA A 323 4.75 26.23 -2.38
C ALA A 323 4.18 24.98 -1.67
N ALA A 324 4.98 23.93 -1.49
CA ALA A 324 4.57 22.73 -0.74
C ALA A 324 4.20 23.07 0.72
N LEU A 325 4.97 23.94 1.38
CA LEU A 325 4.68 24.41 2.74
C LEU A 325 3.40 25.25 2.81
N VAL A 326 3.14 26.10 1.80
CA VAL A 326 1.88 26.85 1.70
C VAL A 326 0.69 25.91 1.53
N MET A 327 0.82 24.87 0.70
CA MET A 327 -0.22 23.84 0.54
C MET A 327 -0.45 23.07 1.85
N LEU A 328 0.61 22.73 2.60
CA LEU A 328 0.50 22.11 3.92
C LEU A 328 -0.23 23.00 4.93
N TYR A 329 0.10 24.29 4.97
CA TYR A 329 -0.61 25.26 5.80
C TYR A 329 -2.09 25.38 5.37
N GLY A 330 -2.34 25.42 4.06
CA GLY A 330 -3.67 25.42 3.46
C GLY A 330 -4.49 24.20 3.87
N PHE A 331 -3.88 23.00 3.88
CA PHE A 331 -4.52 21.78 4.40
C PHE A 331 -5.02 22.00 5.84
N ILE A 332 -4.14 22.46 6.74
CA ILE A 332 -4.48 22.64 8.16
C ILE A 332 -5.58 23.70 8.34
N SER A 333 -5.50 24.80 7.58
CA SER A 333 -6.52 25.86 7.61
C SER A 333 -7.88 25.36 7.13
N MET A 334 -7.93 24.70 5.96
CA MET A 334 -9.16 24.18 5.38
C MET A 334 -9.76 23.04 6.20
N TYR A 335 -8.93 22.22 6.83
CA TYR A 335 -9.35 21.22 7.81
C TYR A 335 -10.10 21.88 8.98
N ARG A 336 -9.53 22.92 9.58
CA ARG A 336 -10.17 23.66 10.69
C ARG A 336 -11.48 24.33 10.25
N SER A 337 -11.60 24.73 8.99
CA SER A 337 -12.83 25.26 8.40
C SER A 337 -13.80 24.19 7.89
N ASN A 338 -13.57 22.90 8.18
CA ASN A 338 -14.38 21.77 7.73
C ASN A 338 -14.58 21.69 6.19
N ARG A 339 -13.58 22.14 5.41
CA ARG A 339 -13.61 22.13 3.93
C ARG A 339 -12.86 20.93 3.36
N LEU A 340 -13.50 19.77 3.40
CA LEU A 340 -12.90 18.47 3.02
C LEU A 340 -12.21 18.47 1.65
N LEU A 341 -12.92 18.85 0.59
CA LEU A 341 -12.40 18.75 -0.78
C LEU A 341 -11.16 19.62 -0.96
N VAL A 342 -11.21 20.87 -0.47
CA VAL A 342 -10.09 21.80 -0.57
C VAL A 342 -8.92 21.31 0.28
N ALA A 343 -9.15 20.84 1.51
CA ALA A 343 -8.10 20.26 2.34
C ALA A 343 -7.42 19.07 1.64
N SER A 344 -8.21 18.14 1.09
CA SER A 344 -7.70 16.97 0.36
C SER A 344 -6.82 17.35 -0.82
N LEU A 345 -7.28 18.31 -1.64
CA LEU A 345 -6.52 18.81 -2.78
C LEU A 345 -5.20 19.48 -2.35
N MET A 346 -5.23 20.28 -1.28
CA MET A 346 -4.04 20.94 -0.74
C MET A 346 -3.01 19.90 -0.24
N GLY A 347 -3.46 18.84 0.43
CA GLY A 347 -2.58 17.75 0.86
C GLY A 347 -1.90 17.04 -0.31
N LEU A 348 -2.66 16.74 -1.38
CA LEU A 348 -2.09 16.11 -2.59
C LEU A 348 -1.15 17.06 -3.34
N LEU A 349 -1.49 18.34 -3.46
CA LEU A 349 -0.62 19.34 -4.09
C LEU A 349 0.68 19.54 -3.32
N ALA A 350 0.66 19.43 -1.98
CA ALA A 350 1.89 19.44 -1.19
C ALA A 350 2.85 18.30 -1.59
N SER A 351 2.33 17.09 -1.80
CA SER A 351 3.14 15.96 -2.32
C SER A 351 3.68 16.24 -3.73
N VAL A 352 2.87 16.84 -4.61
CA VAL A 352 3.27 17.18 -5.99
C VAL A 352 4.37 18.24 -6.00
N PHE A 353 4.21 19.35 -5.27
CA PHE A 353 5.24 20.38 -5.17
C PHE A 353 6.49 19.86 -4.47
N GLY A 354 6.35 19.01 -3.44
CA GLY A 354 7.47 18.34 -2.79
C GLY A 354 8.26 17.45 -3.75
N TYR A 355 7.57 16.72 -4.63
CA TYR A 355 8.21 15.92 -5.68
C TYR A 355 9.03 16.79 -6.63
N PHE A 356 8.42 17.82 -7.20
CA PHE A 356 9.12 18.72 -8.12
C PHE A 356 10.26 19.46 -7.42
N ALA A 357 10.07 19.91 -6.18
CA ALA A 357 11.12 20.54 -5.40
C ALA A 357 12.38 19.67 -5.33
N LEU A 358 12.22 18.38 -5.03
CA LEU A 358 13.33 17.44 -4.94
C LEU A 358 13.97 17.18 -6.32
N MET A 359 13.16 17.00 -7.37
CA MET A 359 13.66 16.76 -8.72
C MET A 359 14.40 17.95 -9.33
N PHE A 360 13.89 19.18 -9.14
CA PHE A 360 14.58 20.41 -9.57
C PHE A 360 15.76 20.78 -8.67
N GLY A 361 15.89 20.13 -7.50
CA GLY A 361 17.04 20.25 -6.62
C GLY A 361 18.19 19.29 -6.97
N LEU A 362 18.03 18.44 -7.99
CA LEU A 362 19.06 17.49 -8.41
C LEU A 362 20.13 18.17 -9.25
N THR A 363 21.39 17.88 -8.92
CA THR A 363 22.57 18.24 -9.72
C THR A 363 23.46 17.02 -9.96
N ALA A 364 24.22 17.08 -11.06
CA ALA A 364 25.19 16.09 -11.50
C ALA A 364 26.54 16.26 -10.80
#